data_AF-S8EBH1-F1
#
_entry.id   AF-S8EBH1-F1
#
_cell.length_a   1.000
_cell.length_b   1.000
_cell.length_c   1.000
_cell.angle_alpha   90.00
_cell.angle_beta   90.00
_cell.angle_gamma   90.00
#
_symmetry.space_group_name_H-M   'P 1'
#
loop_
_entity.id
_entity.type
_entity.pdbx_description
1 polymer ?
#
loop_
_entity_poly.entity_id
_entity_poly.type
_entity_poly.pdbx_seq_one_letter_code
_entity_poly.pdbx_strand_id
1 'polypeptide(L)'
;TITSTAFRRNPCLWQAKAVRQAVKGDKDMVCITPTGSGKTLFFWMPLLFRKDGIQIVVTPLNLLGTQNVKELASYGIRACDVRAETATPKLFQVRVTVVDSCQS
;
A
#
# COMPACT_ATOMS: atom_id res chain seq x y z
N THR A 1 -17.29 -3.98 -0.65
CA THR A 1 -16.76 -2.77 -1.32
C THR A 1 -15.50 -3.15 -2.09
N ILE A 2 -14.96 -2.30 -2.97
CA ILE A 2 -13.71 -2.61 -3.72
C ILE A 2 -12.57 -3.06 -2.79
N THR A 3 -12.49 -2.47 -1.60
CA THR A 3 -11.56 -2.86 -0.53
C THR A 3 -11.77 -4.29 -0.04
N SER A 4 -13.03 -4.71 0.20
CA SER A 4 -13.36 -6.08 0.62
C SER A 4 -12.93 -7.11 -0.41
N THR A 5 -13.12 -6.80 -1.70
CA THR A 5 -12.75 -7.69 -2.80
C THR A 5 -11.23 -7.79 -2.95
N ALA A 6 -10.52 -6.65 -2.89
CA ALA A 6 -9.07 -6.62 -3.09
C ALA A 6 -8.28 -7.17 -1.89
N PHE A 7 -8.64 -6.78 -0.67
CA PHE A 7 -7.87 -7.11 0.54
C PHE A 7 -8.49 -8.20 1.42
N ARG A 8 -9.65 -8.75 1.04
CA ARG A 8 -10.40 -9.74 1.82
C ARG A 8 -10.69 -9.26 3.25
N ARG A 9 -10.79 -7.93 3.45
CA ARG A 9 -11.01 -7.26 4.73
C ARG A 9 -11.95 -6.06 4.55
N ASN A 10 -12.83 -5.85 5.52
CA ASN A 10 -13.71 -4.69 5.54
C ASN A 10 -13.05 -3.56 6.36
N PRO A 11 -12.93 -2.34 5.82
CA PRO A 11 -12.43 -1.21 6.58
C PRO A 11 -13.47 -0.77 7.61
N CYS A 12 -13.03 -0.43 8.82
CA CYS A 12 -13.87 0.27 9.77
C CYS A 12 -13.98 1.77 9.41
N LEU A 13 -14.90 2.47 10.09
CA LEU A 13 -15.26 3.83 9.74
C LEU A 13 -14.06 4.80 9.73
N TRP A 14 -13.16 4.70 10.70
CA TRP A 14 -12.00 5.60 10.75
C TRP A 14 -11.02 5.34 9.61
N GLN A 15 -10.78 4.06 9.25
CA GLN A 15 -9.92 3.69 8.12
C GLN A 15 -10.48 4.26 6.81
N ALA A 16 -11.79 4.10 6.58
CA ALA A 16 -12.45 4.63 5.40
C ALA A 16 -12.35 6.17 5.31
N LYS A 17 -12.58 6.87 6.43
CA LYS A 17 -12.46 8.33 6.51
C LYS A 17 -11.04 8.81 6.23
N ALA A 18 -10.06 8.17 6.86
CA ALA A 18 -8.65 8.52 6.71
C ALA A 18 -8.15 8.25 5.28
N VAL A 19 -8.52 7.11 4.67
CA VAL A 19 -8.16 6.81 3.28
C VAL A 19 -8.81 7.77 2.31
N ARG A 20 -10.06 8.16 2.51
CA ARG A 20 -10.72 9.16 1.67
C ARG A 20 -9.93 10.48 1.64
N GLN A 21 -9.45 10.92 2.80
CA GLN A 21 -8.63 12.12 2.90
C GLN A 21 -7.23 11.91 2.29
N ALA A 22 -6.62 10.74 2.51
CA ALA A 22 -5.33 10.37 1.90
C ALA A 22 -5.40 10.39 0.36
N VAL A 23 -6.46 9.80 -0.22
CA VAL A 23 -6.67 9.74 -1.67
C VAL A 23 -6.86 11.13 -2.24
N LYS A 24 -7.63 12.01 -1.56
CA LYS A 24 -7.81 13.41 -1.96
C LYS A 24 -6.47 14.14 -2.08
N GLY A 25 -5.53 13.88 -1.16
CA GLY A 25 -4.13 14.33 -1.28
C GLY A 25 -3.94 15.85 -1.24
N ASP A 26 -4.91 16.59 -0.72
CA ASP A 26 -4.88 18.06 -0.64
C ASP A 26 -4.25 18.57 0.66
N LYS A 27 -3.91 17.68 1.60
CA LYS A 27 -3.35 17.99 2.91
C LYS A 27 -2.44 16.88 3.41
N ASP A 28 -1.44 17.26 4.20
CA ASP A 28 -0.69 16.32 5.04
C ASP A 28 -1.56 15.77 6.17
N MET A 29 -1.31 14.53 6.56
CA MET A 29 -2.09 13.85 7.59
C MET A 29 -1.21 13.21 8.64
N VAL A 30 -1.60 13.36 9.92
CA VAL A 30 -1.04 12.61 11.04
C VAL A 30 -2.13 11.68 11.58
N CYS A 31 -1.87 10.37 11.57
CA CYS A 31 -2.81 9.37 12.08
C CYS A 31 -2.20 8.64 13.29
N ILE A 32 -2.77 8.87 14.47
CA ILE A 32 -2.34 8.23 15.72
C ILE A 32 -3.36 7.16 16.08
N THR A 33 -2.92 5.91 16.18
CA THR A 33 -3.80 4.78 16.52
C THR A 33 -3.03 3.74 17.36
N PRO A 34 -3.69 2.93 18.21
CA PRO A 34 -3.03 1.92 19.03
C PRO A 34 -2.58 0.70 18.21
N THR A 35 -1.54 -0.01 18.64
CA THR A 35 -1.14 -1.28 18.00
C THR A 35 -2.32 -2.25 17.92
N GLY A 36 -2.41 -3.03 16.84
CA GLY A 36 -3.55 -3.92 16.59
C GLY A 36 -4.77 -3.26 15.95
N SER A 37 -4.81 -1.92 15.82
CA SER A 37 -5.94 -1.20 15.19
C SER A 37 -6.14 -1.47 13.69
N GLY A 38 -5.27 -2.28 13.06
CA GLY A 38 -5.34 -2.56 11.62
C GLY A 38 -4.77 -1.46 10.73
N LYS A 39 -3.74 -0.71 11.18
CA LYS A 39 -3.10 0.36 10.37
C LYS A 39 -2.57 -0.14 9.03
N THR A 40 -2.15 -1.39 8.97
CA THR A 40 -1.61 -2.00 7.75
C THR A 40 -2.60 -1.93 6.60
N LEU A 41 -3.89 -2.22 6.85
CA LEU A 41 -4.93 -2.08 5.84
C LEU A 41 -5.10 -0.62 5.39
N PHE A 42 -4.97 0.34 6.32
CA PHE A 42 -5.01 1.77 6.00
C PHE A 42 -3.88 2.18 5.06
N PHE A 43 -2.67 1.59 5.17
CA PHE A 43 -1.59 1.86 4.23
C PHE A 43 -1.88 1.35 2.83
N TRP A 44 -2.53 0.19 2.65
CA TRP A 44 -2.70 -0.41 1.32
C TRP A 44 -3.92 0.10 0.56
N MET A 45 -4.97 0.50 1.28
CA MET A 45 -6.21 0.98 0.68
C MET A 45 -6.06 2.11 -0.36
N PRO A 46 -5.21 3.14 -0.18
CA PRO A 46 -5.00 4.18 -1.17
C PRO A 46 -4.57 3.68 -2.55
N LEU A 47 -3.85 2.55 -2.63
CA LEU A 47 -3.40 1.94 -3.89
C LEU A 47 -4.55 1.59 -4.83
N LEU A 48 -5.73 1.25 -4.28
CA LEU A 48 -6.92 0.91 -5.08
C LEU A 48 -7.51 2.10 -5.83
N PHE A 49 -7.18 3.32 -5.41
CA PHE A 49 -7.78 4.55 -5.92
C PHE A 49 -6.79 5.41 -6.71
N ARG A 50 -5.51 5.01 -6.78
CA ARG A 50 -4.44 5.71 -7.51
C ARG A 50 -3.82 4.78 -8.55
N LYS A 51 -4.49 4.64 -9.70
CA LYS A 51 -4.10 3.70 -10.78
C LYS A 51 -2.65 3.87 -11.26
N ASP A 52 -2.21 5.13 -11.41
CA ASP A 52 -0.86 5.47 -11.88
C ASP A 52 0.06 5.95 -10.74
N GLY A 53 -0.37 5.76 -9.49
CA GLY A 53 0.36 6.24 -8.31
C GLY A 53 1.37 5.22 -7.81
N ILE A 54 2.50 5.72 -7.31
CA ILE A 54 3.44 4.94 -6.51
C ILE A 54 3.23 5.30 -5.04
N GLN A 55 3.24 4.30 -4.16
CA GLN A 55 3.24 4.51 -2.72
C GLN A 55 4.57 4.11 -2.12
N ILE A 56 5.17 5.03 -1.37
CA ILE A 56 6.41 4.82 -0.64
C ILE A 56 6.05 4.68 0.84
N VAL A 57 6.44 3.56 1.45
CA VAL A 57 6.28 3.32 2.89
C VAL A 57 7.67 3.22 3.51
N VAL A 58 8.00 4.17 4.36
CA VAL A 58 9.27 4.19 5.09
C VAL A 58 9.07 3.51 6.43
N THR A 59 9.81 2.43 6.68
CA THR A 59 9.78 1.71 7.95
C THR A 59 11.19 1.56 8.51
N PRO A 60 11.40 1.69 9.83
CA PRO A 60 12.73 1.57 10.43
C PRO A 60 13.25 0.13 10.50
N LEU A 61 12.41 -0.90 10.34
CA LEU A 61 12.81 -2.30 10.44
C LEU A 61 12.82 -2.99 9.07
N ASN A 62 13.97 -3.53 8.66
CA ASN A 62 14.13 -4.31 7.43
C ASN A 62 13.16 -5.50 7.33
N LEU A 63 12.87 -6.15 8.47
CA LEU A 63 11.94 -7.29 8.51
C LEU A 63 10.52 -6.89 8.07
N LEU A 64 10.08 -5.67 8.40
CA LEU A 64 8.77 -5.17 7.99
C LEU A 64 8.70 -4.96 6.47
N GLY A 65 9.78 -4.50 5.84
CA GLY A 65 9.88 -4.39 4.38
C GLY A 65 9.61 -5.72 3.68
N THR A 66 10.31 -6.78 4.09
CA THR A 66 10.09 -8.14 3.57
C THR A 66 8.66 -8.63 3.81
N GLN A 67 8.09 -8.38 5.00
CA GLN A 67 6.73 -8.79 5.34
C GLN A 67 5.67 -8.05 4.50
N ASN A 68 5.84 -6.75 4.30
CA ASN A 68 4.94 -5.92 3.50
C ASN A 68 4.93 -6.37 2.03
N VAL A 69 6.10 -6.66 1.44
CA VAL A 69 6.18 -7.17 0.06
C VAL A 69 5.43 -8.50 -0.07
N LYS A 70 5.61 -9.41 0.90
CA LYS A 70 4.91 -10.71 0.92
C LYS A 70 3.39 -10.53 1.07
N GLU A 71 2.94 -9.61 1.93
CA GLU A 71 1.51 -9.32 2.12
C GLU A 71 0.89 -8.73 0.84
N LEU A 72 1.54 -7.73 0.23
CA LEU A 72 1.07 -7.10 -1.02
C LEU A 72 1.03 -8.11 -2.18
N ALA A 73 2.02 -9.01 -2.26
CA ALA A 73 2.00 -10.09 -3.25
C ALA A 73 0.78 -11.03 -3.07
N SER A 74 0.34 -11.28 -1.83
CA SER A 74 -0.88 -12.08 -1.57
C SER A 74 -2.18 -11.41 -2.07
N TYR A 75 -2.14 -10.09 -2.28
CA TYR A 75 -3.21 -9.28 -2.88
C TYR A 75 -3.01 -9.05 -4.38
N GLY A 76 -1.98 -9.64 -5.00
CA GLY A 76 -1.66 -9.41 -6.42
C GLY A 76 -1.08 -8.02 -6.70
N ILE A 77 -0.65 -7.29 -5.67
CA ILE A 77 -0.06 -5.96 -5.78
C ILE A 77 1.46 -6.09 -5.85
N ARG A 78 2.08 -5.50 -6.88
CA ARG A 78 3.53 -5.48 -7.00
C ARG A 78 4.13 -4.50 -5.99
N ALA A 79 5.15 -4.95 -5.28
CA ALA A 79 5.91 -4.15 -4.34
C ALA A 79 7.38 -4.58 -4.35
N CYS A 80 8.27 -3.70 -3.90
CA CYS A 80 9.67 -4.02 -3.67
C CYS A 80 10.12 -3.43 -2.33
N ASP A 81 11.16 -4.03 -1.75
CA ASP A 81 11.79 -3.57 -0.52
C ASP A 81 13.16 -2.97 -0.84
N VAL A 82 13.34 -1.70 -0.47
CA VAL A 82 14.58 -0.94 -0.68
C VAL A 82 15.27 -0.76 0.65
N ARG A 83 16.43 -1.40 0.81
CA ARG A 83 17.32 -1.28 1.96
C ARG A 83 18.77 -1.28 1.50
N ALA A 84 19.70 -1.03 2.42
CA ALA A 84 21.12 -0.87 2.10
C ALA A 84 21.66 -1.97 1.19
N GLU A 85 21.26 -3.22 1.41
CA GLU A 85 21.74 -4.39 0.66
C GLU A 85 21.06 -4.57 -0.71
N THR A 86 19.87 -4.00 -0.92
CA THR A 86 19.07 -4.19 -2.15
C THR A 86 19.08 -2.97 -3.06
N ALA A 87 19.55 -1.81 -2.58
CA ALA A 87 19.60 -0.53 -3.27
C ALA A 87 20.58 -0.54 -4.47
N THR A 88 20.11 -1.10 -5.58
CA THR A 88 20.85 -1.19 -6.85
C THR A 88 20.13 -0.40 -7.94
N PRO A 89 20.86 0.15 -8.95
CA PRO A 89 20.23 0.85 -10.09
C PRO A 89 19.15 0.02 -10.77
N LYS A 90 19.31 -1.31 -10.83
CA LYS A 90 18.33 -2.24 -11.38
C LYS A 90 17.02 -2.24 -10.60
N LEU A 91 17.06 -2.12 -9.27
CA LEU A 91 15.86 -2.07 -8.43
C LEU A 91 15.09 -0.76 -8.63
N PHE A 92 15.81 0.35 -8.81
CA PHE A 92 15.21 1.67 -9.03
C PHE A 92 14.57 1.84 -10.42
N GLN A 93 14.90 0.95 -11.37
CA GLN A 93 14.20 0.85 -12.66
C GLN A 93 12.86 0.13 -12.49
N VAL A 94 11.91 0.79 -11.81
CA VAL A 94 10.55 0.27 -11.64
C VAL A 94 9.88 0.21 -13.02
N ARG A 95 9.67 -1.00 -13.55
CA ARG A 95 8.82 -1.21 -14.73
C ARG A 95 7.36 -1.18 -14.29
N VAL A 96 6.66 -0.10 -14.60
CA VAL A 96 5.20 -0.03 -14.46
C VAL A 96 4.59 -0.90 -15.58
N THR A 97 4.35 -2.18 -15.30
CA THR A 97 3.50 -2.99 -16.17
C THR A 97 2.06 -2.70 -15.82
N VAL A 98 1.37 -1.89 -16.61
CA VAL A 98 -0.07 -1.70 -16.44
C VAL A 98 -0.73 -3.07 -16.61
N VAL A 99 -1.37 -3.57 -15.56
CA VAL A 99 -2.20 -4.79 -15.64
C VAL A 99 -3.61 -4.26 -15.78
N ASP A 100 -4.09 -4.16 -17.01
CA ASP A 100 -5.49 -3.85 -17.27
C ASP A 100 -6.34 -5.06 -16.86
N SER A 101 -6.77 -5.08 -15.60
CA SER A 101 -7.74 -6.06 -15.09
C SER A 101 -9.16 -5.71 -15.57
N CYS A 102 -9.34 -5.57 -16.89
CA CYS A 102 -10.63 -5.59 -17.57
C CYS A 102 -10.52 -6.53 -18.76
N GLN A 103 -10.52 -7.83 -18.48
CA GLN A 103 -11.04 -8.82 -19.41
C GLN A 103 -11.89 -9.83 -18.63
N SER A 104 -13.12 -10.00 -19.12
CA SER A 104 -14.26 -10.81 -18.66
C SER A 104 -15.20 -10.15 -17.64
#